data_AF-A0A7V2SA10-F1
#
_entry.id   AF-A0A7V2SA10-F1
#
_cell.length_a   1.000
_cell.length_b   1.000
_cell.length_c   1.000
_cell.angle_alpha   90.00
_cell.angle_beta   90.00
_cell.angle_gamma   90.00
#
_symmetry.space_group_name_H-M   'P 1'
#
loop_
_entity.id
_entity.type
_entity.pdbx_description
1 polymer ?
#
loop_
_entity_poly.entity_id
_entity_poly.type
_entity_poly.pdbx_seq_one_letter_code
_entity_poly.pdbx_strand_id
1 'polypeptide(L)'
;GIILEVNSETDFVSRDENFLAFANEVSDLALANKVADIESLMALTTASGATVADARETLVAKIGENIQLRRIEYVAGDLISTYIHGGRIGVVVSLEGGNDELARDIAMHVAASAPEVISPDDVPAELLEKEKEIFTAQARESGKPDNIIEKMIEGRMKKYVGEVSLEGQPFIKDPSMKIEKLLKDNEAKVVKFYRFEVGEGIEKKEEDFAAEVMSQIKG
;
A
#
# COMPACT_ATOMS: atom_id res chain seq x y z
N GLY A 1 -11.87 0.27 -10.00
CA GLY A 1 -11.69 -0.03 -8.57
C GLY A 1 -11.14 1.19 -7.88
N ILE A 2 -11.30 1.27 -6.57
CA ILE A 2 -10.65 2.30 -5.75
C ILE A 2 -9.92 1.64 -4.59
N ILE A 3 -8.99 2.37 -3.99
CA ILE A 3 -8.45 2.08 -2.67
C ILE A 3 -8.41 3.39 -1.88
N LEU A 4 -8.92 3.37 -0.65
CA LEU A 4 -9.02 4.54 0.23
C LEU A 4 -8.46 4.17 1.60
N GLU A 5 -7.59 5.02 2.14
CA GLU A 5 -7.14 4.94 3.53
C GLU A 5 -7.90 5.97 4.38
N VAL A 6 -8.64 5.46 5.38
CA VAL A 6 -9.29 6.27 6.42
C VAL A 6 -8.64 5.94 7.75
N ASN A 7 -8.13 6.94 8.46
CA ASN A 7 -7.46 6.76 9.74
C ASN A 7 -8.33 7.22 10.91
N SER A 8 -8.18 6.52 12.03
CA SER A 8 -8.56 6.92 13.38
C SER A 8 -7.32 6.90 14.27
N GLU A 9 -7.44 7.38 15.52
CA GLU A 9 -6.33 7.37 16.48
C GLU A 9 -6.15 5.99 17.11
N THR A 10 -7.25 5.29 17.39
CA THR A 10 -7.23 3.96 18.01
C THR A 10 -7.76 2.85 17.10
N ASP A 11 -7.37 1.61 17.39
CA ASP A 11 -7.89 0.43 16.70
C ASP A 11 -9.33 0.10 17.13
N PHE A 12 -9.77 0.58 18.30
CA PHE A 12 -11.17 0.48 18.74
C PHE A 12 -12.10 1.23 17.78
N VAL A 13 -11.76 2.47 17.43
CA VAL A 13 -12.56 3.27 16.50
C VAL A 13 -12.56 2.70 15.09
N SER A 14 -11.44 2.13 14.61
CA SER A 14 -11.42 1.51 13.26
C SER A 14 -12.37 0.30 13.12
N ARG A 15 -12.92 -0.21 14.23
CA ARG A 15 -13.92 -1.29 14.26
C ARG A 15 -15.32 -0.80 14.63
N ASP A 16 -15.49 0.48 14.92
CA ASP A 16 -16.79 1.08 15.24
C ASP A 16 -17.73 1.06 14.03
N GLU A 17 -19.00 0.77 14.25
CA GLU A 17 -19.98 0.67 13.17
C GLU A 17 -20.21 2.01 12.45
N ASN A 18 -20.11 3.14 13.13
CA ASN A 18 -20.26 4.46 12.51
C ASN A 18 -19.03 4.81 11.65
N PHE A 19 -17.83 4.46 12.13
CA PHE A 19 -16.61 4.61 11.35
C PHE A 19 -16.67 3.77 10.07
N LEU A 20 -17.03 2.49 10.20
CA LEU A 20 -17.14 1.57 9.05
C LEU A 20 -18.24 2.02 8.08
N ALA A 21 -19.39 2.48 8.58
CA ALA A 21 -20.47 3.00 7.73
C ALA A 21 -20.02 4.23 6.94
N PHE A 22 -19.33 5.17 7.59
CA PHE A 22 -18.77 6.36 6.92
C PHE A 22 -17.71 5.97 5.88
N ALA A 23 -16.76 5.11 6.23
CA ALA A 23 -15.72 4.67 5.31
C ALA A 23 -16.30 3.96 4.07
N ASN A 24 -17.35 3.15 4.25
CA ASN A 24 -18.05 2.49 3.15
C ASN A 24 -18.80 3.49 2.27
N GLU A 25 -19.59 4.41 2.83
CA GLU A 25 -20.32 5.42 2.06
C GLU A 25 -19.36 6.30 1.24
N VAL A 26 -18.27 6.75 1.85
CA VAL A 26 -17.26 7.58 1.16
C VAL A 26 -16.55 6.78 0.06
N SER A 27 -16.28 5.50 0.28
CA SER A 27 -15.70 4.61 -0.73
C SER A 27 -16.65 4.43 -1.93
N ASP A 28 -17.94 4.22 -1.68
CA ASP A 28 -18.95 4.08 -2.74
C ASP A 28 -19.09 5.37 -3.55
N LEU A 29 -19.12 6.52 -2.88
CA LEU A 29 -19.14 7.84 -3.54
C LEU A 29 -17.91 8.08 -4.40
N ALA A 30 -16.73 7.77 -3.87
CA ALA A 30 -15.48 7.90 -4.61
C ALA A 30 -15.47 7.00 -5.86
N LEU A 31 -15.93 5.76 -5.74
CA LEU A 31 -16.02 4.82 -6.86
C LEU A 31 -17.01 5.31 -7.93
N ALA A 32 -18.21 5.75 -7.51
CA ALA A 32 -19.25 6.23 -8.41
C ALA A 32 -18.81 7.47 -9.21
N ASN A 33 -18.02 8.35 -8.58
CA ASN A 33 -17.52 9.58 -9.18
C ASN A 33 -16.10 9.46 -9.77
N LYS A 34 -15.47 8.27 -9.66
CA LYS A 34 -14.09 7.99 -10.11
C LYS A 34 -13.07 8.99 -9.55
N VAL A 35 -13.21 9.35 -8.28
CA VAL A 35 -12.33 10.32 -7.61
C VAL A 35 -10.99 9.68 -7.27
N ALA A 36 -9.91 10.42 -7.50
CA ALA A 36 -8.53 9.99 -7.27
C ALA A 36 -7.74 10.95 -6.37
N ASP A 37 -8.41 11.90 -5.71
CA ASP A 37 -7.79 12.85 -4.77
C ASP A 37 -8.74 13.18 -3.61
N ILE A 38 -8.16 13.50 -2.45
CA ILE A 38 -8.92 13.73 -1.21
C ILE A 38 -9.72 15.03 -1.26
N GLU A 39 -9.21 16.08 -1.93
CA GLU A 39 -9.88 17.38 -2.00
C GLU A 39 -11.24 17.25 -2.71
N SER A 40 -11.25 16.62 -3.89
CA SER A 40 -12.46 16.34 -4.65
C SER A 40 -13.39 15.40 -3.89
N LEU A 41 -12.85 14.41 -3.16
CA LEU A 41 -13.65 13.48 -2.36
C LEU A 41 -14.38 14.20 -1.22
N MET A 42 -13.70 15.10 -0.50
CA MET A 42 -14.27 15.88 0.59
C MET A 42 -15.42 16.78 0.13
N ALA A 43 -15.38 17.25 -1.12
CA ALA A 43 -16.40 18.11 -1.72
C ALA A 43 -17.65 17.37 -2.21
N LEU A 44 -17.62 16.03 -2.32
CA LEU A 44 -18.79 15.25 -2.75
C LEU A 44 -19.93 15.34 -1.73
N THR A 45 -21.16 15.23 -2.23
CA THR A 45 -22.37 15.22 -1.42
C THR A 45 -22.75 13.79 -1.05
N THR A 46 -23.00 13.55 0.24
CA THR A 46 -23.47 12.28 0.80
C THR A 46 -24.96 12.08 0.58
N ALA A 47 -25.49 10.90 0.89
CA ALA A 47 -26.92 10.62 0.74
C ALA A 47 -27.81 11.52 1.63
N SER A 48 -27.25 12.08 2.71
CA SER A 48 -27.94 13.01 3.60
C SER A 48 -28.01 14.44 3.07
N GLY A 49 -27.32 14.75 1.97
CA GLY A 49 -27.23 16.09 1.38
C GLY A 49 -26.12 16.96 1.97
N ALA A 50 -25.35 16.46 2.94
CA ALA A 50 -24.17 17.13 3.46
C ALA A 50 -22.92 16.83 2.61
N THR A 51 -21.84 17.59 2.75
CA THR A 51 -20.57 17.21 2.12
C THR A 51 -19.91 16.06 2.89
N VAL A 52 -18.98 15.34 2.25
CA VAL A 52 -18.14 14.33 2.92
C VAL A 52 -17.34 14.98 4.06
N ALA A 53 -16.88 16.22 3.88
CA ALA A 53 -16.22 16.99 4.94
C ALA A 53 -17.12 17.21 6.17
N ASP A 54 -18.37 17.65 5.96
CA ASP A 54 -19.33 17.87 7.05
C ASP A 54 -19.70 16.55 7.76
N ALA A 55 -19.87 15.48 6.98
CA ALA A 55 -20.16 14.15 7.52
C ALA A 55 -19.00 13.63 8.38
N ARG A 56 -17.75 13.85 7.95
CA ARG A 56 -16.54 13.53 8.71
C ARG A 56 -16.49 14.32 10.03
N GLU A 57 -16.74 15.63 10.00
CA GLU A 57 -16.76 16.46 11.22
C GLU A 57 -17.83 16.01 12.21
N THR A 58 -19.01 15.66 11.71
CA THR A 58 -20.09 15.09 12.52
C THR A 58 -19.67 13.77 13.18
N LEU A 59 -18.98 12.92 12.43
CA LEU A 59 -18.46 11.65 12.94
C LEU A 59 -17.38 11.86 14.01
N VAL A 60 -16.44 12.79 13.79
CA VAL A 60 -15.42 13.18 14.77
C VAL A 60 -16.08 13.66 16.07
N ALA A 61 -17.08 14.53 15.98
CA ALA A 61 -17.81 15.01 17.17
C ALA A 61 -18.54 13.89 17.92
N LYS A 62 -19.03 12.87 17.19
CA LYS A 62 -19.73 11.72 17.77
C LYS A 62 -18.78 10.72 18.44
N ILE A 63 -17.65 10.44 17.80
CA ILE A 63 -16.67 9.44 18.26
C ILE A 63 -15.73 10.02 19.31
N GLY A 64 -15.35 11.30 19.19
CA GLY A 64 -14.40 11.95 20.08
C GLY A 64 -12.93 11.70 19.74
N GLU A 65 -12.64 11.13 18.57
CA GLU A 65 -11.29 10.96 18.03
C GLU A 65 -11.17 11.66 16.67
N ASN A 66 -9.95 12.07 16.30
CA ASN A 66 -9.70 12.58 14.96
C ASN A 66 -9.88 11.47 13.91
N ILE A 67 -10.57 11.80 12.82
CA ILE A 67 -10.80 10.90 11.68
C ILE A 67 -10.36 11.61 10.42
N GLN A 68 -9.52 10.94 9.63
CA GLN A 68 -8.90 11.52 8.44
C GLN A 68 -9.08 10.62 7.22
N LEU A 69 -9.58 11.19 6.11
CA LEU A 69 -9.41 10.59 4.80
C LEU A 69 -8.00 10.96 4.32
N ARG A 70 -7.09 9.98 4.26
CA ARG A 70 -5.65 10.27 4.12
C ARG A 70 -5.19 10.25 2.67
N ARG A 71 -5.50 9.18 1.95
CA ARG A 71 -5.10 9.00 0.55
C ARG A 71 -6.10 8.11 -0.16
N ILE A 72 -6.26 8.36 -1.45
CA ILE A 72 -7.15 7.60 -2.33
C ILE A 72 -6.48 7.42 -3.68
N GLU A 73 -6.72 6.27 -4.30
CA GLU A 73 -6.34 6.02 -5.69
C GLU A 73 -7.52 5.40 -6.44
N TYR A 74 -7.66 5.78 -7.72
CA TYR A 74 -8.61 5.18 -8.64
C TYR A 74 -7.87 4.37 -9.70
N VAL A 75 -8.42 3.19 -10.01
CA VAL A 75 -7.91 2.30 -11.05
C VAL A 75 -9.02 1.99 -12.05
N ALA A 76 -8.73 2.23 -13.33
CA ALA A 76 -9.51 1.72 -14.45
C ALA A 76 -8.85 0.45 -15.02
N GLY A 77 -9.65 -0.37 -15.70
CA GLY A 77 -9.19 -1.60 -16.34
C GLY A 77 -10.33 -2.56 -16.62
N ASP A 78 -10.03 -3.56 -17.44
CA ASP A 78 -10.99 -4.57 -17.89
C ASP A 78 -11.27 -5.59 -16.77
N LEU A 79 -10.22 -6.09 -16.14
CA LEU A 79 -10.29 -7.01 -15.01
C LEU A 79 -9.67 -6.37 -13.78
N ILE A 80 -10.52 -6.04 -12.79
CA ILE A 80 -10.08 -5.41 -11.54
C ILE A 80 -10.35 -6.35 -10.38
N SER A 81 -9.34 -6.58 -9.55
CA SER A 81 -9.48 -7.34 -8.30
C SER A 81 -8.98 -6.53 -7.11
N THR A 82 -9.59 -6.77 -5.95
CA THR A 82 -9.26 -6.11 -4.69
C THR A 82 -9.02 -7.15 -3.60
N TYR A 83 -8.08 -6.89 -2.70
CA TYR A 83 -7.82 -7.73 -1.55
C TYR A 83 -7.62 -6.90 -0.29
N ILE A 84 -8.25 -7.31 0.81
CA ILE A 84 -8.12 -6.68 2.13
C ILE A 84 -7.57 -7.73 3.10
N HIS A 85 -6.51 -7.38 3.82
CA HIS A 85 -5.91 -8.21 4.85
C HIS A 85 -6.10 -7.57 6.23
N GLY A 86 -7.06 -8.10 7.00
CA GLY A 86 -7.29 -7.71 8.39
C GLY A 86 -7.63 -6.24 8.61
N GLY A 87 -8.17 -5.54 7.60
CA GLY A 87 -8.47 -4.10 7.65
C GLY A 87 -7.23 -3.18 7.68
N ARG A 88 -6.02 -3.75 7.72
CA ARG A 88 -4.75 -3.02 7.81
C ARG A 88 -4.08 -2.81 6.46
N ILE A 89 -4.21 -3.79 5.56
CA ILE A 89 -3.64 -3.72 4.21
C ILE A 89 -4.80 -3.82 3.20
N GLY A 90 -4.83 -2.89 2.25
CA GLY A 90 -5.71 -2.93 1.09
C GLY A 90 -4.89 -2.99 -0.19
N VAL A 91 -5.42 -3.69 -1.19
CA VAL A 91 -4.83 -3.76 -2.53
C VAL A 91 -5.93 -3.65 -3.58
N VAL A 92 -5.65 -2.91 -4.65
CA VAL A 92 -6.39 -2.94 -5.91
C VAL A 92 -5.41 -3.24 -7.05
N VAL A 93 -5.77 -4.15 -7.94
CA VAL A 93 -4.98 -4.53 -9.13
C VAL A 93 -5.88 -4.50 -10.36
N SER A 94 -5.36 -3.99 -11.47
CA SER A 94 -5.95 -4.05 -12.80
C SER A 94 -5.10 -4.94 -13.70
N LEU A 95 -5.74 -5.89 -14.36
CA LEU A 95 -5.16 -6.83 -15.30
C LEU A 95 -5.77 -6.65 -16.70
N GLU A 96 -4.95 -6.91 -17.70
CA GLU A 96 -5.36 -7.28 -19.06
C GLU A 96 -5.21 -8.80 -19.21
N GLY A 97 -6.20 -9.46 -19.81
CA GLY A 97 -6.20 -10.93 -19.95
C GLY A 97 -6.41 -11.69 -18.63
N GLY A 98 -6.10 -12.98 -18.62
CA GLY A 98 -6.28 -13.85 -17.45
C GLY A 98 -7.74 -14.07 -17.03
N ASN A 99 -7.96 -14.30 -15.74
CA ASN A 99 -9.28 -14.55 -15.14
C ASN A 99 -9.35 -14.03 -13.69
N ASP A 100 -10.56 -14.04 -13.10
CA ASP A 100 -10.82 -13.53 -11.75
C ASP A 100 -9.96 -14.19 -10.66
N GLU A 101 -9.68 -15.48 -10.80
CA GLU A 101 -8.86 -16.24 -9.84
C GLU A 101 -7.40 -15.74 -9.87
N LEU A 102 -6.82 -15.60 -11.05
CA LEU A 102 -5.48 -15.03 -11.21
C LEU A 102 -5.42 -13.61 -10.68
N ALA A 103 -6.38 -12.75 -11.01
CA ALA A 103 -6.39 -11.36 -10.54
C ALA A 103 -6.44 -11.27 -9.01
N ARG A 104 -7.22 -12.14 -8.36
CA ARG A 104 -7.26 -12.26 -6.90
C ARG A 104 -5.94 -12.75 -6.33
N ASP A 105 -5.31 -13.71 -6.97
CA ASP A 105 -4.02 -14.26 -6.54
C ASP A 105 -2.89 -13.22 -6.63
N ILE A 106 -2.90 -12.42 -7.69
CA ILE A 106 -1.99 -11.27 -7.82
C ILE A 106 -2.27 -10.23 -6.73
N ALA A 107 -3.54 -9.89 -6.45
CA ALA A 107 -3.87 -8.95 -5.38
C ALA A 107 -3.42 -9.43 -3.99
N MET A 108 -3.59 -10.73 -3.71
CA MET A 108 -3.06 -11.36 -2.50
C MET A 108 -1.54 -11.32 -2.44
N HIS A 109 -0.87 -11.60 -3.55
CA HIS A 109 0.58 -11.56 -3.65
C HIS A 109 1.12 -10.15 -3.40
N VAL A 110 0.56 -9.14 -4.06
CA VAL A 110 0.92 -7.73 -3.85
C VAL A 110 0.77 -7.34 -2.37
N ALA A 111 -0.30 -7.78 -1.71
CA ALA A 111 -0.51 -7.47 -0.29
C ALA A 111 0.60 -8.03 0.60
N ALA A 112 1.04 -9.26 0.32
CA ALA A 112 2.03 -9.99 1.12
C ALA A 112 3.49 -9.62 0.79
N SER A 113 3.82 -9.46 -0.49
CA SER A 113 5.19 -9.28 -0.97
C SER A 113 5.57 -7.81 -1.21
N ALA A 114 4.59 -6.89 -1.15
CA ALA A 114 4.79 -5.44 -1.24
C ALA A 114 5.76 -4.98 -2.36
N PRO A 115 5.56 -5.40 -3.62
CA PRO A 115 6.33 -4.85 -4.73
C PRO A 115 6.09 -3.34 -4.85
N GLU A 116 7.13 -2.62 -5.24
CA GLU A 116 7.09 -1.17 -5.49
C GLU A 116 6.73 -0.86 -6.94
N VAL A 117 7.15 -1.73 -7.88
CA VAL A 117 6.92 -1.57 -9.32
C VAL A 117 6.41 -2.87 -9.96
N ILE A 118 5.89 -2.79 -11.19
CA ILE A 118 5.37 -3.96 -11.90
C ILE A 118 6.53 -4.80 -12.43
N SER A 119 7.36 -4.22 -13.30
CA SER A 119 8.48 -4.92 -13.93
C SER A 119 9.83 -4.48 -13.38
N PRO A 120 10.89 -5.29 -13.50
CA PRO A 120 12.27 -4.90 -13.19
C PRO A 120 12.73 -3.60 -13.88
N ASP A 121 12.22 -3.34 -15.08
CA ASP A 121 12.61 -2.20 -15.90
C ASP A 121 11.93 -0.89 -15.45
N ASP A 122 10.89 -0.98 -14.62
CA ASP A 122 10.17 0.17 -14.07
C ASP A 122 10.86 0.76 -12.83
N VAL A 123 11.94 0.16 -12.32
CA VAL A 123 12.64 0.65 -11.14
C VAL A 123 13.33 1.99 -11.46
N PRO A 124 13.05 3.09 -10.74
CA PRO A 124 13.65 4.38 -11.03
C PRO A 124 15.18 4.35 -10.93
N ALA A 125 15.85 5.00 -11.88
CA ALA A 125 17.32 5.06 -11.91
C ALA A 125 17.92 5.64 -10.62
N GLU A 126 17.28 6.67 -10.04
CA GLU A 126 17.71 7.28 -8.77
C GLU A 126 17.69 6.29 -7.61
N LEU A 127 16.72 5.39 -7.59
CA LEU A 127 16.61 4.34 -6.57
C LEU A 127 17.68 3.26 -6.78
N LEU A 128 17.93 2.87 -8.03
CA LEU A 128 19.02 1.94 -8.38
C LEU A 128 20.39 2.50 -8.00
N GLU A 129 20.65 3.78 -8.26
CA GLU A 129 21.90 4.44 -7.92
C GLU A 129 22.09 4.51 -6.41
N LYS A 130 21.07 4.97 -5.68
CA LYS A 130 21.08 5.03 -4.22
C LYS A 130 21.35 3.67 -3.59
N GLU A 131 20.66 2.62 -4.03
CA GLU A 131 20.86 1.29 -3.48
C GLU A 131 22.23 0.70 -3.85
N LYS A 132 22.72 1.00 -5.06
CA LYS A 132 24.08 0.62 -5.49
C LYS A 132 25.15 1.27 -4.62
N GLU A 133 24.99 2.54 -4.24
CA GLU A 133 25.90 3.22 -3.31
C GLU A 133 25.92 2.52 -1.94
N ILE A 134 24.75 2.17 -1.41
CA ILE A 134 24.61 1.44 -0.14
C ILE A 134 25.33 0.09 -0.22
N PHE A 135 25.09 -0.71 -1.26
CA PHE A 135 25.77 -2.00 -1.42
C PHE A 135 27.27 -1.86 -1.66
N THR A 136 27.71 -0.80 -2.34
CA THR A 136 29.12 -0.50 -2.55
C THR A 136 29.82 -0.19 -1.22
N ALA A 137 29.21 0.65 -0.38
CA ALA A 137 29.73 0.97 0.94
C ALA A 137 29.87 -0.30 1.80
N GLN A 138 28.82 -1.12 1.87
CA GLN A 138 28.83 -2.39 2.60
C GLN A 138 29.86 -3.40 2.05
N ALA A 139 30.06 -3.45 0.73
CA ALA A 139 30.98 -4.39 0.12
C ALA A 139 32.45 -4.00 0.35
N ARG A 140 32.77 -2.70 0.40
CA ARG A 140 34.13 -2.21 0.71
C ARG A 140 34.60 -2.57 2.11
N GLU A 141 33.68 -2.65 3.08
CA GLU A 141 33.98 -3.10 4.44
C GLU A 141 34.37 -4.59 4.52
N SER A 142 34.11 -5.38 3.47
CA SER A 142 34.38 -6.82 3.47
C SER A 142 35.85 -7.21 3.31
N GLY A 143 36.73 -6.27 2.94
CA GLY A 143 38.16 -6.52 2.73
C GLY A 143 38.50 -7.47 1.57
N LYS A 144 37.54 -7.77 0.70
CA LYS A 144 37.71 -8.64 -0.46
C LYS A 144 38.35 -7.89 -1.64
N PRO A 145 38.95 -8.61 -2.61
CA PRO A 145 39.46 -7.99 -3.84
C PRO A 145 38.36 -7.30 -4.66
N ASP A 146 38.72 -6.25 -5.40
CA ASP A 146 37.77 -5.40 -6.17
C ASP A 146 36.90 -6.20 -7.14
N ASN A 147 37.47 -7.19 -7.84
CA ASN A 147 36.73 -8.04 -8.76
C ASN A 147 35.67 -8.93 -8.08
N ILE A 148 35.84 -9.23 -6.78
CA ILE A 148 34.86 -9.95 -5.98
C ILE A 148 33.80 -8.98 -5.46
N ILE A 149 34.21 -7.77 -5.05
CA ILE A 149 33.30 -6.69 -4.63
C ILE A 149 32.33 -6.33 -5.76
N GLU A 150 32.82 -6.15 -7.00
CA GLU A 150 32.00 -5.85 -8.16
C GLU A 150 30.93 -6.92 -8.40
N LYS A 151 31.32 -8.20 -8.40
CA LYS A 151 30.37 -9.33 -8.55
C LYS A 151 29.37 -9.41 -7.40
N MET A 152 29.77 -9.05 -6.19
CA MET A 152 28.86 -8.99 -5.03
C MET A 152 27.82 -7.88 -5.19
N ILE A 153 28.23 -6.70 -5.63
CA ILE A 153 27.32 -5.57 -5.88
C ILE A 153 26.35 -5.94 -6.99
N GLU A 154 26.83 -6.48 -8.12
CA GLU A 154 25.98 -6.91 -9.24
C GLU A 154 24.91 -7.92 -8.79
N GLY A 155 25.31 -8.96 -8.04
CA GLY A 155 24.39 -9.96 -7.52
C GLY A 155 23.35 -9.38 -6.55
N ARG A 156 23.75 -8.44 -5.68
CA ARG A 156 22.84 -7.75 -4.75
C ARG A 156 21.87 -6.82 -5.48
N MET A 157 22.34 -6.07 -6.47
CA MET A 157 21.47 -5.23 -7.30
C MET A 157 20.45 -6.06 -8.06
N LYS A 158 20.86 -7.18 -8.67
CA LYS A 158 19.94 -8.09 -9.35
C LYS A 158 18.88 -8.66 -8.39
N LYS A 159 19.30 -9.00 -7.16
CA LYS A 159 18.38 -9.47 -6.13
C LYS A 159 17.39 -8.36 -5.73
N TYR A 160 17.89 -7.16 -5.43
CA TYR A 160 17.09 -6.00 -5.06
C TYR A 160 16.01 -5.69 -6.10
N VAL A 161 16.40 -5.56 -7.37
CA VAL A 161 15.46 -5.32 -8.48
C VAL A 161 14.37 -6.40 -8.55
N GLY A 162 14.75 -7.67 -8.36
CA GLY A 162 13.80 -8.78 -8.33
C GLY A 162 12.88 -8.78 -7.10
N GLU A 163 13.31 -8.22 -5.98
CA GLU A 163 12.51 -8.09 -4.75
C GLU A 163 11.54 -6.91 -4.82
N VAL A 164 11.88 -5.80 -5.48
CA VAL A 164 11.01 -4.62 -5.58
C VAL A 164 10.06 -4.64 -6.78
N SER A 165 10.29 -5.52 -7.76
CA SER A 165 9.41 -5.68 -8.92
C SER A 165 8.47 -6.88 -8.77
N LEU A 166 7.18 -6.67 -9.00
CA LEU A 166 6.16 -7.72 -8.94
C LEU A 166 6.53 -8.92 -9.82
N GLU A 167 6.86 -8.69 -11.08
CA GLU A 167 7.23 -9.74 -12.04
C GLU A 167 8.52 -10.49 -11.61
N GLY A 168 9.41 -9.81 -10.90
CA GLY A 168 10.65 -10.36 -10.38
C GLY A 168 10.47 -11.34 -9.21
N GLN A 169 9.36 -11.21 -8.48
CA GLN A 169 9.07 -11.91 -7.23
C GLN A 169 8.65 -13.39 -7.44
N PRO A 170 8.99 -14.28 -6.50
CA PRO A 170 8.44 -15.64 -6.45
C PRO A 170 6.98 -15.62 -5.98
N PHE A 171 6.11 -16.38 -6.63
CA PHE A 171 4.69 -16.40 -6.30
C PHE A 171 4.44 -16.98 -4.90
N ILE A 172 3.64 -16.31 -4.08
CA ILE A 172 3.43 -16.69 -2.67
C ILE A 172 2.78 -18.06 -2.48
N LYS A 173 1.98 -18.54 -3.44
CA LYS A 173 1.35 -19.87 -3.38
C LYS A 173 2.24 -20.96 -3.99
N ASP A 174 3.16 -20.60 -4.87
CA ASP A 174 4.15 -21.50 -5.44
C ASP A 174 5.48 -20.75 -5.66
N PRO A 175 6.37 -20.75 -4.65
CA PRO A 175 7.63 -20.02 -4.74
C PRO A 175 8.61 -20.56 -5.79
N SER A 176 8.32 -21.71 -6.41
CA SER A 176 9.10 -22.23 -7.52
C SER A 176 8.84 -21.50 -8.84
N MET A 177 7.74 -20.74 -8.91
CA MET A 177 7.31 -19.96 -10.06
C MET A 177 7.43 -18.46 -9.77
N LYS A 178 7.91 -17.69 -10.76
CA LYS A 178 7.87 -16.22 -10.71
C LYS A 178 6.54 -15.69 -11.20
N ILE A 179 6.15 -14.50 -10.71
CA ILE A 179 4.95 -13.81 -11.20
C ILE A 179 5.02 -13.53 -12.71
N GLU A 180 6.19 -13.15 -13.24
CA GLU A 180 6.38 -12.99 -14.70
C GLU A 180 5.93 -14.23 -15.48
N LYS A 181 6.36 -15.41 -15.02
CA LYS A 181 6.00 -16.68 -15.64
C LYS A 181 4.52 -16.99 -15.46
N LEU A 182 3.98 -16.78 -14.26
CA LEU A 182 2.57 -17.01 -13.96
C LEU A 182 1.66 -16.19 -14.88
N LEU A 183 1.97 -14.90 -15.04
CA LEU A 183 1.22 -13.99 -15.92
C LEU A 183 1.30 -14.44 -17.38
N LYS A 184 2.50 -14.77 -17.85
CA LYS A 184 2.73 -15.25 -19.22
C LYS A 184 1.98 -16.55 -19.53
N ASP A 185 2.02 -17.52 -18.62
CA ASP A 185 1.36 -18.83 -18.79
C ASP A 185 -0.18 -18.70 -18.82
N ASN A 186 -0.72 -17.57 -18.33
CA ASN A 186 -2.15 -17.25 -18.34
C ASN A 186 -2.53 -16.14 -19.34
N GLU A 187 -1.63 -15.77 -20.25
CA GLU A 187 -1.84 -14.71 -21.24
C GLU A 187 -2.34 -13.39 -20.61
N ALA A 188 -1.78 -13.05 -19.45
CA ALA A 188 -2.19 -11.92 -18.63
C ALA A 188 -1.06 -10.91 -18.44
N LYS A 189 -1.43 -9.67 -18.13
CA LYS A 189 -0.51 -8.58 -17.79
C LYS A 189 -1.10 -7.74 -16.68
N VAL A 190 -0.29 -7.35 -15.70
CA VAL A 190 -0.69 -6.35 -14.70
C VAL A 190 -0.50 -4.96 -15.30
N VAL A 191 -1.57 -4.16 -15.31
CA VAL A 191 -1.57 -2.79 -15.84
C VAL A 191 -1.24 -1.79 -14.75
N LYS A 192 -1.85 -1.97 -13.58
CA LYS A 192 -1.69 -1.06 -12.44
C LYS A 192 -2.02 -1.81 -11.15
N PHE A 193 -1.27 -1.52 -10.10
CA PHE A 193 -1.68 -1.89 -8.75
C PHE A 193 -1.44 -0.73 -7.78
N TYR A 194 -2.17 -0.75 -6.68
CA TYR A 194 -1.89 0.05 -5.50
C TYR A 194 -2.03 -0.83 -4.27
N ARG A 195 -1.10 -0.65 -3.32
CA ARG A 195 -1.12 -1.28 -2.00
C ARG A 195 -1.05 -0.16 -0.97
N PHE A 196 -2.03 -0.10 -0.08
CA PHE A 196 -1.96 0.74 1.11
C PHE A 196 -1.83 -0.12 2.35
N GLU A 197 -0.91 0.26 3.23
CA GLU A 197 -0.90 -0.19 4.61
C GLU A 197 -1.24 1.00 5.52
N VAL A 198 -2.14 0.76 6.48
CA VAL A 198 -2.59 1.77 7.43
C VAL A 198 -1.40 2.34 8.20
N GLY A 199 -1.27 3.67 8.17
CA GLY A 199 -0.23 4.40 8.90
C GLY A 199 1.17 4.32 8.27
N GLU A 200 1.31 3.72 7.09
CA GLU A 200 2.58 3.71 6.34
C GLU A 200 3.11 5.13 6.14
N GLY A 201 4.34 5.39 6.58
CA GLY A 201 4.97 6.72 6.50
C GLY A 201 4.55 7.71 7.59
N ILE A 202 3.74 7.30 8.57
CA ILE A 202 3.45 8.10 9.78
C ILE A 202 4.44 7.70 10.88
N GLU A 203 5.16 8.67 11.43
CA GLU A 203 6.00 8.45 12.61
C GLU A 203 5.12 8.12 13.82
N LYS A 204 5.32 6.93 14.40
CA LYS A 204 4.66 6.55 15.64
C LYS A 204 5.32 7.29 16.80
N LYS A 205 4.60 8.22 17.42
CA LYS A 205 5.05 8.79 18.70
C LYS A 205 5.07 7.67 19.75
N GLU A 206 6.26 7.33 20.27
CA GLU A 206 6.36 6.53 21.48
C GLU A 206 6.07 7.44 22.66
N GLU A 207 4.90 7.26 23.28
CA GLU A 207 4.56 7.91 24.54
C GLU A 207 4.99 6.99 25.69
N ASP A 208 5.91 7.48 26.53
CA ASP A 208 6.29 6.81 27.76
C ASP A 208 5.18 7.02 28.80
N PHE A 209 4.26 6.06 28.84
CA PHE A 209 3.13 6.06 29.77
C PHE A 209 3.57 6.19 31.24
N ALA A 210 4.75 5.67 31.60
CA ALA A 210 5.26 5.82 32.96
C ALA A 210 5.70 7.26 33.24
N ALA A 211 6.33 7.92 32.28
CA ALA A 211 6.67 9.34 32.38
C ALA A 211 5.42 10.24 32.42
N GLU A 212 4.40 9.92 31.63
CA GLU A 212 3.12 10.65 31.63
C GLU A 212 2.41 10.54 32.98
N VAL A 213 2.24 9.32 33.51
CA VAL A 213 1.63 9.09 34.83
C VAL A 213 2.42 9.79 35.94
N MET A 214 3.76 9.73 35.88
CA MET A 214 4.61 10.41 36.86
C MET A 214 4.53 11.94 36.78
N SER A 215 4.21 12.51 35.62
CA SER A 215 4.03 13.95 35.45
C SER A 215 2.70 14.44 36.04
N GLN A 216 1.63 13.64 35.96
CA GLN A 216 0.31 13.97 36.50
C GLN A 216 0.24 13.85 38.03
N ILE A 217 1.07 13.01 38.66
CA ILE A 217 1.15 12.87 40.12
C ILE A 217 1.93 14.03 40.78
N LYS A 218 2.76 14.74 40.01
CA LYS A 218 3.64 15.82 40.50
C LYS A 218 3.06 17.24 40.34
N GLY A 219 1.87 17.37 39.74
CA GLY A 219 1.10 18.63 39.66
C GLY A 219 0.00 18.66 40.71
#